data_AF-A0A1S2PH94-F1
#
_entry.id   AF-A0A1S2PH94-F1
#
_cell.length_a   1.000
_cell.length_b   1.000
_cell.length_c   1.000
_cell.angle_alpha   90.00
_cell.angle_beta   90.00
_cell.angle_gamma   90.00
#
_symmetry.space_group_name_H-M   'P 1'
#
loop_
_entity.id
_entity.type
_entity.pdbx_description
1 polymer ?
#
loop_
_entity_poly.entity_id
_entity_poly.type
_entity_poly.pdbx_seq_one_letter_code
_entity_poly.pdbx_strand_id
1 'polypeptide(L)'
;MTEEIPENDGRGRSGGDVWDGLDELVLDEAFIRGAETSEPSARARMLAARWRAEAPEPQPWRSDEPPAGWFFGKARRRRWRRR
;
A
#
# COMPACT_ATOMS: atom_id res chain seq x y z
N MET A 1 20.34 -27.45 -6.25
CA MET A 1 20.83 -26.43 -5.31
C MET A 1 19.70 -25.43 -5.15
N THR A 2 18.95 -25.53 -4.06
CA THR A 2 17.85 -24.60 -3.74
C THR A 2 18.45 -23.43 -3.00
N GLU A 3 18.43 -22.25 -3.60
CA GLU A 3 18.87 -21.03 -2.94
C GLU A 3 17.84 -20.70 -1.85
N GLU A 4 18.25 -20.80 -0.60
CA GLU A 4 17.47 -20.35 0.54
C GLU A 4 17.23 -18.85 0.42
N ILE A 5 15.98 -18.46 0.21
CA ILE A 5 15.53 -17.08 0.32
C ILE A 5 15.58 -16.75 1.82
N PRO A 6 16.33 -15.72 2.28
CA PRO A 6 16.41 -15.41 3.69
C PRO A 6 15.00 -15.06 4.21
N GLU A 7 14.55 -15.87 5.17
CA GLU A 7 13.31 -15.67 5.90
C GLU A 7 13.41 -14.33 6.63
N ASN A 8 12.63 -13.35 6.17
CA ASN A 8 12.53 -12.05 6.80
C ASN A 8 11.79 -12.23 8.14
N ASP A 9 12.55 -12.37 9.23
CA ASP A 9 12.08 -12.44 10.62
C ASP A 9 11.54 -11.08 11.14
N GLY A 10 10.64 -10.45 10.36
CA GLY A 10 9.98 -9.20 10.72
C GLY A 10 8.79 -9.36 11.68
N ARG A 11 8.56 -10.55 12.26
CA ARG A 11 7.46 -10.79 13.21
C ARG A 11 7.97 -10.73 14.65
N GLY A 12 8.09 -9.53 15.21
CA GLY A 12 8.18 -9.41 16.67
C GLY A 12 8.76 -8.15 17.28
N ARG A 13 9.33 -7.21 16.52
CA ARG A 13 9.72 -5.92 17.12
C ARG A 13 8.47 -5.08 17.32
N SER A 14 8.18 -4.75 18.58
CA SER A 14 7.15 -3.76 18.87
C SER A 14 7.54 -2.47 18.15
N GLY A 15 6.56 -1.71 17.65
CA GLY A 15 6.86 -0.51 16.86
C GLY A 15 7.85 0.43 17.55
N GLY A 16 7.84 0.50 18.90
CA GLY A 16 8.77 1.30 19.70
C GLY A 16 10.23 0.89 19.56
N ASP A 17 10.54 -0.41 19.57
CA ASP A 17 11.93 -0.91 19.48
C ASP A 17 12.61 -0.60 18.14
N VAL A 18 11.81 -0.38 17.09
CA VAL A 18 12.29 0.01 15.77
C VAL A 18 12.65 1.50 15.75
N TRP A 19 11.84 2.34 16.40
CA TRP A 19 12.08 3.79 16.46
C TRP A 19 13.27 4.13 17.36
N ASP A 20 13.42 3.46 18.51
CA ASP A 20 14.57 3.67 19.40
C ASP A 20 15.90 3.29 18.74
N GLY A 21 15.90 2.27 17.87
CA GLY A 21 17.09 1.87 17.11
C GLY A 21 17.44 2.79 15.94
N LEU A 22 16.52 3.66 15.51
CA LEU A 22 16.79 4.66 14.48
C LEU A 22 17.51 5.89 15.04
N ASP A 23 17.28 6.21 16.32
CA ASP A 23 17.98 7.32 17.00
C ASP A 23 19.47 7.03 17.20
N GLU A 24 19.87 5.75 17.28
CA GLU A 24 21.27 5.31 17.35
C GLU A 24 21.90 5.08 15.95
N LEU A 25 21.10 5.06 14.88
CA LEU A 25 21.58 4.77 13.53
C LEU A 25 22.35 5.96 12.94
N VAL A 26 23.63 5.74 12.62
CA VAL A 26 24.48 6.75 11.98
C VAL A 26 24.30 6.73 10.46
N LEU A 27 23.74 7.80 9.91
CA LEU A 27 23.47 7.98 8.48
C LEU A 27 24.67 8.63 7.75
N ASP A 28 25.80 7.93 7.71
CA ASP A 28 27.03 8.42 7.08
C ASP A 28 27.11 8.15 5.56
N GLU A 29 28.20 8.55 4.92
CA GLU A 29 28.38 8.36 3.46
C GLU A 29 28.43 6.88 3.08
N ALA A 30 28.97 6.01 3.93
CA ALA A 30 29.02 4.57 3.67
C ALA A 30 27.61 3.97 3.68
N PHE A 31 26.76 4.38 4.64
CA PHE A 31 25.35 3.98 4.70
C PHE A 31 24.59 4.38 3.43
N ILE A 32 24.74 5.63 2.98
CA ILE A 32 24.06 6.13 1.77
C ILE A 32 24.55 5.38 0.52
N ARG A 33 25.86 5.12 0.42
CA ARG A 33 26.45 4.40 -0.72
C ARG A 33 26.07 2.93 -0.76
N GLY A 34 25.83 2.32 0.40
CA GLY A 34 25.41 0.92 0.53
C GLY A 34 23.90 0.72 0.35
N ALA A 35 23.10 1.78 0.33
CA ALA A 35 21.66 1.68 0.16
C ALA A 35 21.31 1.20 -1.26
N GLU A 36 20.53 0.13 -1.35
CA GLU A 36 20.02 -0.35 -2.64
C GLU A 36 19.07 0.67 -3.26
N THR A 37 19.29 0.98 -4.55
CA THR A 37 18.39 1.86 -5.29
C THR A 37 17.18 1.09 -5.77
N SER A 38 16.05 1.26 -5.08
CA SER A 38 14.76 0.85 -5.64
C SER A 38 14.36 1.83 -6.74
N GLU A 39 14.18 1.34 -7.97
CA GLU A 39 13.65 2.17 -9.05
C GLU A 39 12.29 2.78 -8.64
N PRO A 40 12.05 4.08 -8.88
CA PRO A 40 10.76 4.71 -8.57
C PRO A 40 9.55 3.99 -9.19
N SER A 41 9.79 3.23 -10.27
CA SER A 41 8.79 2.45 -10.99
C SER A 41 8.63 1.01 -10.51
N ALA A 42 9.45 0.53 -9.57
CA ALA A 42 9.51 -0.88 -9.17
C ALA A 42 8.13 -1.41 -8.74
N ARG A 43 7.44 -0.68 -7.87
CA ARG A 43 6.08 -1.03 -7.42
C ARG A 43 5.07 -1.05 -8.57
N ALA A 44 5.18 -0.11 -9.50
CA ALA A 44 4.31 -0.05 -10.68
C ALA A 44 4.55 -1.25 -11.61
N ARG A 45 5.81 -1.66 -11.81
CA ARG A 45 6.16 -2.86 -12.59
C ARG A 45 5.68 -4.14 -11.92
N MET A 46 5.80 -4.25 -10.59
CA MET A 46 5.23 -5.36 -9.83
C MET A 46 3.70 -5.44 -9.95
N LEU A 47 3.01 -4.29 -9.86
CA LEU A 47 1.56 -4.24 -10.06
C LEU A 47 1.16 -4.58 -11.50
N ALA A 48 1.89 -4.07 -12.49
CA ALA A 48 1.64 -4.37 -13.89
C ALA A 48 1.83 -5.86 -14.20
N ALA A 49 2.86 -6.50 -13.63
CA ALA A 49 3.06 -7.94 -13.74
C ALA A 49 1.90 -8.72 -13.11
N ARG A 50 1.45 -8.31 -11.92
CA ARG A 50 0.26 -8.90 -11.26
C ARG A 50 -0.99 -8.77 -12.13
N TRP A 51 -1.28 -7.58 -12.66
CA TRP A 51 -2.47 -7.35 -13.48
C TRP A 51 -2.45 -8.03 -14.85
N ARG A 52 -1.27 -8.35 -15.38
CA ARG A 52 -1.17 -9.20 -16.59
C ARG A 52 -1.65 -10.63 -16.32
N ALA A 53 -1.43 -11.14 -15.11
CA ALA A 53 -1.87 -12.48 -14.72
C ALA A 53 -3.29 -12.48 -14.13
N GLU A 54 -3.63 -11.43 -13.39
CA GLU A 54 -4.87 -11.30 -12.62
C GLU A 54 -5.43 -9.89 -12.85
N ALA A 55 -5.99 -9.70 -14.05
CA ALA A 55 -6.64 -8.45 -14.39
C ALA A 55 -7.84 -8.24 -13.47
N PRO A 56 -8.04 -7.04 -12.90
CA PRO A 56 -9.23 -6.76 -12.13
C PRO A 56 -10.46 -6.85 -13.01
N GLU A 57 -11.56 -7.34 -12.45
CA GLU A 57 -12.86 -7.32 -13.13
C GLU A 57 -13.27 -5.89 -13.48
N PRO A 58 -13.89 -5.66 -14.65
CA PRO A 58 -14.32 -4.35 -15.08
C PRO A 58 -15.37 -3.81 -14.12
N GLN A 59 -14.99 -2.81 -13.34
CA GLN A 59 -15.94 -2.08 -12.49
C GLN A 59 -16.64 -1.00 -13.31
N PRO A 60 -17.94 -0.75 -13.07
CA PRO A 60 -18.64 0.34 -13.71
C PRO A 60 -17.96 1.68 -13.35
N TRP A 61 -17.84 2.59 -14.34
CA TRP A 61 -17.27 3.95 -14.15
C TRP A 61 -17.88 4.68 -12.95
N ARG A 62 -19.16 4.39 -12.66
CA ARG A 62 -19.83 4.82 -11.44
C ARG A 62 -20.16 3.60 -10.61
N SER A 63 -19.64 3.55 -9.39
CA SER A 63 -20.23 2.71 -8.34
C SER A 63 -21.67 3.16 -8.12
N ASP A 64 -22.64 2.28 -8.38
CA ASP A 64 -24.03 2.53 -8.03
C ASP A 64 -24.21 2.62 -6.50
N GLU A 65 -23.32 1.96 -5.77
CA GLU A 65 -23.21 2.02 -4.33
C GLU A 65 -22.44 3.31 -3.94
N PRO A 66 -23.06 4.23 -3.18
CA PRO A 66 -22.29 5.32 -2.57
C PRO A 66 -21.26 4.70 -1.62
N PRO A 67 -19.98 5.12 -1.66
CA PRO A 67 -18.97 4.65 -0.74
C PRO A 67 -19.45 4.88 0.69
N ALA A 68 -19.20 3.90 1.56
CA ALA A 68 -19.64 3.88 2.94
C ALA A 68 -19.32 5.23 3.62
N GLY A 69 -20.37 6.05 3.86
CA GLY A 69 -20.24 7.39 4.43
C GLY A 69 -20.61 8.57 3.53
N TRP A 70 -20.96 8.39 2.25
CA TRP A 70 -21.37 9.55 1.43
C TRP A 70 -22.74 10.10 1.86
N PHE A 71 -22.72 11.25 2.55
CA PHE A 71 -23.91 12.00 3.01
C PHE A 71 -24.85 12.51 1.89
N PHE A 72 -24.60 12.17 0.62
CA PHE A 72 -25.44 12.54 -0.53
C PHE A 72 -26.08 11.33 -1.23
N GLY A 73 -26.08 10.16 -0.59
CA GLY A 73 -26.81 8.98 -1.07
C GLY A 73 -28.27 9.31 -1.40
N LYS A 74 -28.76 8.83 -2.55
CA LYS A 74 -30.10 9.14 -3.11
C LYS A 74 -31.25 8.97 -2.11
N ALA A 75 -31.08 8.10 -1.11
CA ALA A 75 -32.01 7.95 0.01
C ALA A 75 -32.31 9.28 0.73
N ARG A 76 -31.29 10.11 0.99
CA ARG A 76 -31.46 11.43 1.64
C ARG A 76 -32.16 12.43 0.70
N ARG A 77 -31.87 12.38 -0.61
CA ARG A 77 -32.52 13.24 -1.63
C ARG A 77 -34.03 12.98 -1.77
N ARG A 78 -34.47 11.73 -1.69
CA ARG A 78 -35.90 11.36 -1.74
C ARG A 78 -36.70 11.91 -0.54
N ARG A 79 -36.07 12.01 0.64
CA ARG A 79 -36.71 12.55 1.85
C ARG A 79 -36.94 14.07 1.77
N TRP A 80 -36.07 14.79 1.08
CA TRP A 80 -36.16 16.27 0.98
C TRP A 80 -37.16 16.75 -0.08
N ARG A 81 -37.54 15.90 -1.05
CA ARG A 81 -38.52 16.22 -2.10
C ARG A 81 -39.99 15.97 -1.71
N ARG A 82 -40.26 15.57 -0.47
CA ARG A 82 -41.61 15.33 0.07
C ARG A 82 -42.07 16.39 1.08
N ARG A 83 -41.38 17.54 1.12
CA ARG A 83 -41.82 18.72 1.86
C ARG A 83 -42.23 19.79 0.87
#